data_AF-A0A970AAV8-F1
#
_entry.id   AF-A0A970AAV8-F1
#
_cell.length_a   1.000
_cell.length_b   1.000
_cell.length_c   1.000
_cell.angle_alpha   90.00
_cell.angle_beta   90.00
_cell.angle_gamma   90.00
#
_symmetry.space_group_name_H-M   'P 1'
#
loop_
_entity.id
_entity.type
_entity.pdbx_description
1 polymer ?
#
loop_
_entity_poly.entity_id
_entity_poly.type
_entity_poly.pdbx_seq_one_letter_code
_entity_poly.pdbx_strand_id
1 'polypeptide(L)' 'MDKNLYVLHKAKGKEFDEVIIFEGSFPGQRYIFDERSIDQARLNLRVAVTRAKRNAIIFTPQNNS' A
#
# COMPACT_ATOMS: atom_id res chain seq x y z
N MET A 1 -9.88 -4.96 20.19
CA MET A 1 -9.42 -5.24 18.83
C MET A 1 -8.25 -4.31 18.58
N ASP A 2 -7.03 -4.82 18.65
CA ASP A 2 -5.83 -4.00 18.53
C ASP A 2 -5.67 -3.52 17.08
N LYS A 3 -5.88 -2.23 16.86
CA LYS A 3 -5.85 -1.63 15.52
C LYS A 3 -4.40 -1.35 15.13
N ASN A 4 -3.85 -2.21 14.30
CA ASN A 4 -2.51 -2.07 13.73
C ASN A 4 -2.56 -1.22 12.44
N LEU A 5 -2.14 0.04 12.51
CA LEU A 5 -1.95 0.91 11.33
C LEU A 5 -0.44 1.12 11.09
N TYR A 6 0.04 0.67 9.94
CA TYR A 6 1.45 0.82 9.56
C TYR A 6 1.57 1.47 8.19
N VAL A 7 2.54 2.38 8.05
CA VAL A 7 3.03 2.81 6.73
C VAL A 7 3.89 1.67 6.17
N LEU A 8 3.82 1.44 4.86
CA LEU A 8 4.44 0.32 4.12
C LEU A 8 5.89 0.01 4.57
N HIS A 9 6.70 1.03 4.82
CA HIS A 9 8.08 0.89 5.31
C HIS A 9 8.20 0.22 6.69
N LYS A 10 7.25 0.47 7.61
CA LYS A 10 7.20 -0.11 8.96
C LYS A 10 6.64 -1.55 8.98
N ALA A 11 6.09 -2.01 7.86
CA ALA A 11 5.59 -3.38 7.70
C ALA A 11 6.68 -4.37 7.26
N LYS A 12 7.89 -3.90 6.90
CA LYS A 12 9.01 -4.77 6.47
C LYS A 12 9.35 -5.78 7.56
N GLY A 13 9.38 -7.07 7.19
CA GLY A 13 9.70 -8.17 8.11
C GLY A 13 8.54 -8.63 8.99
N LYS A 14 7.36 -8.02 8.88
CA LYS A 14 6.12 -8.49 9.50
C LYS A 14 5.26 -9.22 8.49
N GLU A 15 4.27 -9.97 8.97
CA GLU A 15 3.22 -10.60 8.16
C GLU A 15 1.89 -10.42 8.88
N PHE A 16 0.81 -10.35 8.11
CA PHE A 16 -0.54 -10.12 8.61
C PHE A 16 -1.51 -11.09 7.94
N ASP A 17 -2.57 -11.48 8.63
CA ASP A 17 -3.60 -12.34 8.04
C ASP A 17 -4.26 -11.66 6.83
N GLU A 18 -4.50 -10.35 6.96
CA GLU A 18 -5.06 -9.49 5.93
C GLU A 18 -4.29 -8.17 5.81
N VAL A 19 -4.15 -7.67 4.58
CA VAL A 19 -3.53 -6.37 4.28
C VAL A 19 -4.49 -5.55 3.42
N ILE A 20 -4.70 -4.29 3.83
CA ILE A 20 -5.41 -3.29 3.03
C ILE A 20 -4.38 -2.30 2.48
N ILE A 21 -4.28 -2.23 1.17
CA ILE A 21 -3.42 -1.31 0.43
C ILE A 21 -4.30 -0.18 -0.09
N PHE A 22 -4.12 1.01 0.47
CA PHE A 22 -4.90 2.19 0.09
C PHE A 22 -4.13 2.99 -0.97
N GLU A 23 -4.62 2.94 -2.20
CA GLU A 23 -4.08 3.71 -3.33
C GLU A 23 -4.92 4.97 -3.53
N GLY A 24 -4.81 5.92 -2.60
CA GLY A 24 -5.52 7.20 -2.64
C GLY A 24 -4.64 8.38 -3.03
N SER A 25 -5.29 9.53 -3.28
CA SER A 25 -4.60 10.80 -3.55
C SER A 25 -4.13 11.45 -2.25
N PHE A 26 -2.96 11.11 -1.73
CA PHE A 26 -2.40 11.91 -0.64
C PHE A 26 -2.16 13.35 -1.13
N PRO A 27 -2.30 14.39 -0.29
CA PRO A 27 -1.93 15.74 -0.69
C PRO A 27 -0.52 15.75 -1.29
N GLY A 28 -0.42 16.00 -2.60
CA GLY A 28 0.84 15.99 -3.35
C GLY A 28 1.20 14.71 -4.12
N GLN A 29 0.40 13.64 -4.08
CA GLN A 29 0.68 12.43 -4.87
C GLN A 29 -0.60 11.68 -5.25
N ARG A 30 -0.86 11.60 -6.56
CA ARG A 30 -2.00 10.90 -7.13
C ARG A 30 -1.49 10.03 -8.28
N TYR A 31 -1.37 8.73 -8.07
CA TYR A 31 -0.76 7.83 -9.05
C TYR A 31 0.73 8.09 -9.28
N ILE A 32 1.42 7.09 -9.83
CA ILE A 32 2.80 7.21 -10.30
C ILE A 32 2.79 8.22 -11.46
N PHE A 33 3.04 9.49 -11.17
CA PHE A 33 3.10 10.55 -12.19
C PHE A 33 4.43 10.59 -12.94
N ASP A 34 5.48 10.04 -12.34
CA ASP A 34 6.82 10.00 -12.89
C ASP A 34 7.19 8.55 -13.26
N GLU A 35 7.39 8.30 -14.55
CA GLU A 35 7.82 6.99 -15.07
C GLU A 35 9.10 6.49 -14.39
N ARG A 36 9.99 7.40 -13.95
CA ARG A 36 11.22 7.02 -13.22
C ARG A 36 10.95 6.40 -11.86
N SER A 37 9.76 6.62 -11.30
CA SER A 37 9.33 6.10 -10.00
C SER A 37 8.53 4.79 -10.11
N ILE A 38 8.23 4.33 -11.33
CA ILE A 38 7.35 3.16 -11.54
C ILE A 38 7.92 1.88 -10.96
N ASP A 39 9.22 1.66 -11.12
CA ASP A 39 9.89 0.45 -10.64
C ASP A 39 9.92 0.41 -9.11
N GLN A 40 10.15 1.56 -8.47
CA GLN A 40 10.11 1.67 -7.01
C GLN A 40 8.70 1.46 -6.46
N ALA A 41 7.68 2.00 -7.13
CA ALA A 41 6.29 1.80 -6.74
C ALA A 41 5.85 0.34 -6.93
N ARG A 42 6.27 -0.34 -8.02
CA ARG A 42 6.07 -1.78 -8.22
C ARG A 42 6.72 -2.61 -7.12
N LEU A 43 7.94 -2.28 -6.72
CA LEU A 43 8.62 -2.96 -5.62
C LEU A 43 7.87 -2.78 -4.30
N ASN A 44 7.41 -1.56 -4.00
CA ASN A 44 6.64 -1.27 -2.79
C ASN A 44 5.31 -2.03 -2.79
N LEU A 45 4.59 -2.06 -3.91
CA LEU A 45 3.36 -2.82 -4.06
C LEU A 45 3.61 -4.32 -3.84
N ARG A 46 4.66 -4.88 -4.45
CA ARG A 46 5.07 -6.28 -4.25
C ARG A 46 5.34 -6.56 -2.76
N VAL A 47 6.06 -5.67 -2.08
CA VAL A 47 6.33 -5.83 -0.65
C VAL A 47 5.03 -5.83 0.15
N ALA A 48 4.10 -4.91 -0.12
CA ALA A 48 2.81 -4.83 0.57
C ALA A 48 1.96 -6.09 0.37
N VAL A 49 1.81 -6.54 -0.89
CA VAL A 49 1.01 -7.73 -1.22
C VAL A 49 1.59 -8.97 -0.55
N THR A 50 2.93 -9.12 -0.54
CA THR A 50 3.60 -10.27 0.10
C THR A 50 3.60 -10.24 1.63
N ARG A 51 3.04 -9.20 2.27
CA ARG A 51 2.79 -9.22 3.72
C ARG A 51 1.48 -9.91 4.10
N ALA A 52 0.57 -10.10 3.15
CA ALA A 52 -0.69 -10.79 3.39
C ALA A 52 -0.49 -12.31 3.36
N LYS A 53 -0.92 -12.99 4.42
CA LYS A 53 -0.95 -14.46 4.46
C LYS A 53 -2.14 -15.03 3.70
N ARG A 54 -3.28 -14.33 3.72
CA ARG A 54 -4.54 -14.80 3.13
C ARG A 54 -5.08 -13.84 2.08
N ASN A 55 -5.33 -12.59 2.46
CA ASN A 55 -6.00 -11.62 1.60
C ASN A 55 -5.23 -10.30 1.51
N ALA A 56 -5.03 -9.82 0.28
CA ALA A 56 -4.58 -8.46 0.00
C ALA A 56 -5.69 -7.70 -0.72
N ILE A 57 -6.18 -6.62 -0.13
CA ILE A 57 -7.25 -5.77 -0.69
C ILE A 57 -6.60 -4.48 -1.17
N ILE A 58 -6.71 -4.18 -2.46
CA ILE A 58 -6.29 -2.88 -3.02
C ILE A 58 -7.53 -2.00 -3.12
N PHE A 59 -7.50 -0.87 -2.45
CA PHE A 59 -8.60 0.10 -2.41
C PHE A 59 -8.15 1.42 -3.03
N THR A 60 -8.79 1.79 -4.14
CA THR A 60 -8.50 3.01 -4.91
C THR A 60 -9.73 3.92 -4.88
N PRO A 61 -9.83 4.89 -3.95
CA PRO A 61 -10.98 5.78 -3.88
C PRO A 61 -11.10 6.64 -5.14
N GLN A 62 -12.30 6.77 -5.68
CA GLN A 62 -12.58 7.63 -6.83
C GLN A 62 -12.55 9.13 -6.47
N ASN A 63 -12.86 9.47 -5.22
CA ASN A 63 -12.81 10.82 -4.68
C ASN A 63 -12.06 10.82 -3.34
N ASN A 64 -11.09 11.73 -3.20
CA ASN A 64 -10.49 12.08 -1.92
C ASN A 64 -11.17 13.37 -1.44
N SER A 65 -12.26 13.22 -0.69
CA SER A 65 -12.85 14.32 0.07
C SER A 65 -12.11 14.51 1.39
#